data_AF-A0A437JVH0-F1
#
_entry.id   AF-A0A437JVH0-F1
#
_cell.length_a   1.000
_cell.length_b   1.000
_cell.length_c   1.000
_cell.angle_alpha   90.00
_cell.angle_beta   90.00
_cell.angle_gamma   90.00
#
_symmetry.space_group_name_H-M   'P 1'
#
loop_
_entity.id
_entity.type
_entity.pdbx_description
1 polymer ?
#
loop_
_entity_poly.entity_id
_entity_poly.type
_entity_poly.pdbx_seq_one_letter_code
_entity_poly.pdbx_strand_id
1 'polypeptide(L)'
;MDIEALQATLRTFAAERDWQPFHTPKNLSTALMVEAAELAEIFQWMTPEQSASAHTDAVVREQISDEVADVLLYLIQIADHTQVDLKRAIGRKLVKNAKKHPPLRTGLPAGTAATSTVETHVLVDWENVQPREGDLRALVPDVTDVWIFHSPNQKVDPESYGSFGSRATPVKIARTGKNALDFHLSFYMGYIASRHPDARFVVVSNDKGYGPMLEHAEELGFSARQAGFGASKPKANGGPMFSQAPTPTPAVIPAAVAAPPAAKKAAAKTTASAKTATPATPKPAAKKAAAKSPAKKAAAKKTPAKTAAKTAAKKTTGQPAATPKPQAAAKKAAALAKKTRGLDHVIASLKKTQSKPARQAALLAMIKSLLVAKDDDPIIQKTLNDMVAAGKIAISDTGAVQYSL
;
A
#
# COMPACT_ATOMS: atom_id res chain seq x y z
N MET A 1 19.60 3.78 -17.18
CA MET A 1 20.02 4.65 -16.06
C MET A 1 20.25 3.76 -14.86
N ASP A 2 21.38 3.95 -14.17
CA ASP A 2 21.66 3.31 -12.89
C ASP A 2 21.12 4.23 -11.77
N ILE A 3 20.21 3.71 -10.95
CA ILE A 3 19.53 4.48 -9.90
C ILE A 3 20.46 4.65 -8.69
N GLU A 4 21.25 3.63 -8.34
CA GLU A 4 22.14 3.65 -7.17
C GLU A 4 23.30 4.61 -7.42
N ALA A 5 23.87 4.60 -8.63
CA ALA A 5 24.88 5.57 -9.05
C ALA A 5 24.33 7.00 -9.00
N LEU A 6 23.10 7.25 -9.46
CA LEU A 6 22.48 8.57 -9.42
C LEU A 6 22.16 9.02 -7.97
N GLN A 7 21.71 8.12 -7.10
CA GLN A 7 21.56 8.39 -5.66
C GLN A 7 22.91 8.72 -5.00
N ALA A 8 23.99 8.05 -5.37
CA ALA A 8 25.34 8.39 -4.92
C ALA A 8 25.76 9.80 -5.40
N THR A 9 25.54 10.14 -6.67
CA THR A 9 25.81 11.48 -7.22
C THR A 9 25.03 12.56 -6.47
N LEU A 10 23.74 12.36 -6.19
CA LEU A 10 22.89 13.33 -5.50
C LEU A 10 23.29 13.51 -4.03
N ARG A 11 23.72 12.44 -3.34
CA ARG A 11 24.28 12.53 -1.98
C ARG A 11 25.57 13.36 -1.96
N THR A 12 26.46 13.19 -2.93
CA THR A 12 27.67 14.02 -3.06
C THR A 12 27.32 15.48 -3.34
N PHE A 13 26.43 15.74 -4.30
CA PHE A 13 26.00 17.10 -4.66
C PHE A 13 25.37 17.85 -3.47
N ALA A 14 24.56 17.17 -2.65
CA ALA A 14 24.00 17.72 -1.43
C ALA A 14 25.06 17.96 -0.35
N ALA A 15 26.05 17.06 -0.23
CA ALA A 15 27.13 17.17 0.76
C ALA A 15 28.10 18.32 0.48
N GLU A 16 28.40 18.61 -0.78
CA GLU A 16 29.17 19.80 -1.20
C GLU A 16 28.54 21.13 -0.79
N ARG A 17 27.25 21.12 -0.40
CA ARG A 17 26.42 22.31 -0.13
C ARG A 17 25.82 22.32 1.28
N ASP A 18 26.19 21.36 2.14
CA ASP A 18 25.61 21.13 3.47
C ASP A 18 24.06 21.02 3.46
N TRP A 19 23.48 20.40 2.43
CA TRP A 19 22.02 20.36 2.24
C TRP A 19 21.29 19.24 2.98
N GLN A 20 22.01 18.24 3.50
CA GLN A 20 21.43 17.08 4.21
C GLN A 20 20.44 17.46 5.35
N PRO A 21 20.65 18.53 6.15
CA PRO A 21 19.68 18.95 7.17
C PRO A 21 18.31 19.37 6.61
N PHE A 22 18.25 19.78 5.34
CA PHE A 22 17.02 20.16 4.66
C PHE A 22 16.33 18.97 3.98
N HIS A 23 17.07 17.90 3.65
CA HIS A 23 16.60 16.73 2.90
C HIS A 23 15.77 15.74 3.75
N THR A 24 14.86 16.25 4.57
CA THR A 24 13.88 15.39 5.25
C THR A 24 12.85 14.87 4.22
N PRO A 25 12.30 13.65 4.36
CA PRO A 25 11.29 13.11 3.43
C PRO A 25 10.10 14.04 3.21
N LYS A 26 9.66 14.78 4.25
CA LYS A 26 8.63 15.81 4.17
C LYS A 26 9.03 16.95 3.22
N ASN A 27 10.23 17.49 3.39
CA ASN A 27 10.70 18.62 2.58
C ASN A 27 10.92 18.19 1.12
N LEU A 28 11.57 17.04 0.90
CA LEU A 28 11.76 16.46 -0.44
C LEU A 28 10.41 16.20 -1.13
N SER A 29 9.40 15.67 -0.42
CA SER A 29 8.04 15.50 -0.97
C SER A 29 7.32 16.82 -1.26
N THR A 30 7.72 17.91 -0.61
CA THR A 30 7.18 19.26 -0.87
C THR A 30 7.87 19.85 -2.11
N ALA A 31 9.18 19.70 -2.25
CA ALA A 31 9.92 20.12 -3.44
C ALA A 31 9.46 19.37 -4.70
N LEU A 32 9.32 18.04 -4.64
CA LEU A 32 8.71 17.22 -5.70
C LEU A 32 7.37 17.79 -6.20
N MET A 33 6.54 18.30 -5.28
CA MET A 33 5.24 18.90 -5.63
C MET A 33 5.35 20.29 -6.25
N VAL A 34 6.46 21.02 -6.03
CA VAL A 34 6.77 22.27 -6.71
C VAL A 34 7.20 21.97 -8.14
N GLU A 35 8.19 21.10 -8.35
CA GLU A 35 8.68 20.81 -9.71
C GLU A 35 7.59 20.14 -10.57
N ALA A 36 6.72 19.32 -9.96
CA ALA A 36 5.54 18.76 -10.64
C ALA A 36 4.48 19.82 -11.00
N ALA A 37 4.47 20.97 -10.32
CA ALA A 37 3.63 22.11 -10.66
C ALA A 37 4.30 23.00 -11.72
N GLU A 38 5.62 23.18 -11.69
CA GLU A 38 6.39 23.90 -12.72
C GLU A 38 6.32 23.15 -14.07
N LEU A 39 6.46 21.80 -14.07
CA LEU A 39 6.13 20.94 -15.21
C LEU A 39 4.70 21.15 -15.75
N ALA A 40 3.73 21.31 -14.86
CA ALA A 40 2.34 21.54 -15.26
C ALA A 40 2.11 22.97 -15.79
N GLU A 41 2.91 23.94 -15.35
CA GLU A 41 2.82 25.34 -15.76
C GLU A 41 3.06 25.51 -17.26
N ILE A 42 4.01 24.75 -17.82
CA ILE A 42 4.33 24.70 -19.26
C ILE A 42 3.07 24.46 -20.10
N PHE A 43 2.22 23.51 -19.69
CA PHE A 43 1.06 23.07 -20.48
C PHE A 43 -0.23 23.82 -20.14
N GLN A 44 -0.28 24.62 -19.08
CA GLN A 44 -1.53 25.09 -18.44
C GLN A 44 -2.49 25.85 -19.38
N TRP A 45 -1.96 26.53 -20.42
CA TRP A 45 -2.72 27.35 -21.37
C TRP A 45 -2.83 26.73 -22.77
N MET A 46 -2.29 25.52 -22.98
CA MET A 46 -2.29 24.84 -24.28
C MET A 46 -3.60 24.10 -24.54
N THR A 47 -4.04 24.04 -25.81
CA THR A 47 -5.05 23.04 -26.23
C THR A 47 -4.45 21.62 -26.23
N PRO A 48 -5.28 20.55 -26.26
CA PRO A 48 -4.77 19.17 -26.33
C PRO A 48 -3.85 18.90 -27.54
N GLU A 49 -4.10 19.57 -28.66
CA GLU A 49 -3.31 19.44 -29.89
C GLU A 49 -1.97 20.17 -29.76
N GLN A 50 -1.96 21.32 -29.09
CA GLN A 50 -0.75 22.08 -28.78
C GLN A 50 0.13 21.34 -27.76
N SER A 51 -0.44 20.81 -26.68
CA SER A 51 0.34 20.07 -25.67
C SER A 51 0.95 18.78 -26.22
N ALA A 52 0.24 18.07 -27.11
CA ALA A 52 0.77 16.91 -27.81
C ALA A 52 1.96 17.24 -28.75
N SER A 53 2.02 18.46 -29.29
CA SER A 53 3.06 18.92 -30.22
C SER A 53 4.11 19.85 -29.58
N ALA A 54 3.98 20.18 -28.29
CA ALA A 54 4.84 21.14 -27.58
C ALA A 54 6.35 20.82 -27.69
N HIS A 55 6.71 19.55 -27.67
CA HIS A 55 8.08 19.05 -27.82
C HIS A 55 8.75 19.34 -29.19
N THR A 56 8.01 19.87 -30.16
CA THR A 56 8.54 20.26 -31.48
C THR A 56 9.19 21.65 -31.46
N ASP A 57 8.79 22.52 -30.52
CA ASP A 57 9.50 23.75 -30.23
C ASP A 57 10.71 23.42 -29.35
N ALA A 58 11.90 23.87 -29.77
CA ALA A 58 13.14 23.54 -29.08
C ALA A 58 13.25 24.18 -27.67
N VAL A 59 12.67 25.37 -27.46
CA VAL A 59 12.69 26.08 -26.17
C VAL A 59 11.72 25.40 -25.21
N VAL A 60 10.51 25.09 -25.67
CA VAL A 60 9.50 24.41 -24.85
C VAL A 60 9.96 22.98 -24.53
N ARG A 61 10.63 22.29 -25.45
CA ARG A 61 11.22 20.97 -25.18
C ARG A 61 12.32 21.01 -24.11
N GLU A 62 13.15 22.05 -24.08
CA GLU A 62 14.17 22.20 -23.04
C GLU A 62 13.51 22.36 -21.66
N GLN A 63 12.52 23.26 -21.55
CA GLN A 63 11.72 23.43 -20.33
C GLN A 63 11.07 22.12 -19.88
N ILE A 64 10.45 21.36 -20.81
CA ILE A 64 9.88 20.04 -20.48
C ILE A 64 10.96 19.07 -19.97
N SER A 65 12.18 19.15 -20.50
CA SER A 65 13.28 18.26 -20.12
C SER A 65 13.83 18.58 -18.74
N ASP A 66 13.99 19.86 -18.40
CA ASP A 66 14.42 20.35 -17.09
C ASP A 66 13.40 19.93 -16.01
N GLU A 67 12.13 20.28 -16.17
CA GLU A 67 11.09 19.98 -15.16
C GLU A 67 10.85 18.47 -14.98
N VAL A 68 10.93 17.67 -16.07
CA VAL A 68 10.87 16.20 -15.97
C VAL A 68 12.08 15.63 -15.25
N ALA A 69 13.27 16.22 -15.44
CA ALA A 69 14.47 15.83 -14.73
C ALA A 69 14.34 16.16 -13.24
N ASP A 70 13.93 17.36 -12.86
CA ASP A 70 13.85 17.76 -11.45
C ASP A 70 12.80 16.96 -10.67
N VAL A 71 11.62 16.69 -11.27
CA VAL A 71 10.65 15.73 -10.71
C VAL A 71 11.29 14.35 -10.46
N LEU A 72 12.11 13.85 -11.39
CA LEU A 72 12.82 12.57 -11.22
C LEU A 72 13.90 12.64 -10.13
N LEU A 73 14.68 13.72 -10.07
CA LEU A 73 15.76 13.88 -9.09
C LEU A 73 15.20 13.93 -7.66
N TYR A 74 14.12 14.66 -7.40
CA TYR A 74 13.47 14.63 -6.08
C TYR A 74 12.81 13.28 -5.77
N LEU A 75 12.20 12.60 -6.75
CA LEU A 75 11.62 11.27 -6.53
C LEU A 75 12.69 10.25 -6.11
N ILE A 76 13.86 10.30 -6.74
CA ILE A 76 15.01 9.44 -6.41
C ILE A 76 15.58 9.77 -5.03
N GLN A 77 15.66 11.05 -4.66
CA GLN A 77 16.09 11.47 -3.30
C GLN A 77 15.08 11.05 -2.23
N ILE A 78 13.78 11.12 -2.50
CA ILE A 78 12.74 10.61 -1.58
C ILE A 78 12.92 9.10 -1.40
N ALA A 79 13.15 8.34 -2.47
CA ALA A 79 13.37 6.90 -2.40
C ALA A 79 14.62 6.56 -1.54
N ASP A 80 15.72 7.29 -1.71
CA ASP A 80 16.94 7.15 -0.89
C ASP A 80 16.66 7.43 0.60
N HIS A 81 16.11 8.61 0.91
CA HIS A 81 15.83 9.02 2.31
C HIS A 81 14.71 8.22 2.99
N THR A 82 13.94 7.44 2.24
CA THR A 82 12.93 6.50 2.77
C THR A 82 13.35 5.03 2.66
N GLN A 83 14.57 4.75 2.16
CA GLN A 83 15.12 3.41 1.97
C GLN A 83 14.21 2.50 1.12
N VAL A 84 13.57 3.09 0.09
CA VAL A 84 12.73 2.39 -0.87
C VAL A 84 13.56 1.99 -2.07
N ASP A 85 13.75 0.68 -2.26
CA ASP A 85 14.18 0.12 -3.54
C ASP A 85 13.13 0.47 -4.62
N LEU A 86 13.49 1.47 -5.44
CA LEU A 86 12.60 2.03 -6.45
C LEU A 86 12.33 1.03 -7.59
N LYS A 87 13.32 0.22 -7.97
CA LYS A 87 13.21 -0.81 -9.02
C LYS A 87 12.19 -1.87 -8.61
N ARG A 88 12.33 -2.42 -7.41
CA ARG A 88 11.39 -3.39 -6.82
C ARG A 88 10.02 -2.79 -6.53
N ALA A 89 9.96 -1.53 -6.10
CA ALA A 89 8.69 -0.82 -5.90
C ALA A 89 7.91 -0.69 -7.21
N ILE A 90 8.56 -0.29 -8.30
CA ILE A 90 7.98 -0.19 -9.65
C ILE A 90 7.50 -1.57 -10.12
N GLY A 91 8.34 -2.61 -10.04
CA GLY A 91 7.98 -3.97 -10.46
C GLY A 91 6.72 -4.49 -9.75
N ARG A 92 6.69 -4.43 -8.41
CA ARG A 92 5.51 -4.81 -7.61
C ARG A 92 4.28 -3.96 -7.94
N LYS A 93 4.47 -2.66 -8.25
CA LYS A 93 3.36 -1.76 -8.61
C LYS A 93 2.78 -2.08 -9.99
N LEU A 94 3.61 -2.45 -10.97
CA LEU A 94 3.16 -2.88 -12.29
C LEU A 94 2.32 -4.16 -12.21
N VAL A 95 2.76 -5.17 -11.44
CA VAL A 95 1.97 -6.40 -11.21
C VAL A 95 0.61 -6.07 -10.57
N LYS A 96 0.59 -5.23 -9.52
CA LYS A 96 -0.65 -4.80 -8.86
C LYS A 96 -1.57 -4.02 -9.82
N ASN A 97 -1.00 -3.16 -10.67
CA ASN A 97 -1.76 -2.40 -11.66
C ASN A 97 -2.32 -3.31 -12.77
N ALA A 98 -1.58 -4.29 -13.27
CA ALA A 98 -2.04 -5.25 -14.28
C ALA A 98 -3.20 -6.13 -13.77
N LYS A 99 -3.16 -6.56 -12.49
CA LYS A 99 -4.29 -7.25 -11.84
C LYS A 99 -5.53 -6.34 -11.73
N LYS A 100 -5.34 -5.04 -11.45
CA LYS A 100 -6.43 -4.05 -11.30
C LYS A 100 -7.02 -3.56 -12.63
N HIS A 101 -6.20 -3.50 -13.67
CA HIS A 101 -6.53 -2.96 -14.99
C HIS A 101 -6.09 -3.97 -16.07
N PRO A 102 -6.86 -5.06 -16.27
CA PRO A 102 -6.53 -6.08 -17.26
C PRO A 102 -6.59 -5.52 -18.70
N PRO A 103 -5.82 -6.09 -19.64
CA PRO A 103 -5.81 -5.63 -21.03
C PRO A 103 -7.17 -5.83 -21.72
N LEU A 104 -7.66 -4.79 -22.40
CA LEU A 104 -8.94 -4.80 -23.12
C LEU A 104 -8.93 -5.72 -24.36
N ARG A 105 -7.75 -6.02 -24.91
CA ARG A 105 -7.57 -6.98 -26.01
C ARG A 105 -6.84 -8.21 -25.48
N THR A 106 -7.54 -9.32 -25.41
CA THR A 106 -6.93 -10.64 -25.19
C THR A 106 -6.16 -11.07 -26.44
N GLY A 107 -5.02 -11.75 -26.26
CA GLY A 107 -4.25 -12.36 -27.35
C GLY A 107 -3.12 -11.52 -27.97
N LEU A 108 -2.96 -10.25 -27.60
CA LEU A 108 -1.65 -9.59 -27.78
C LEU A 108 -0.67 -10.22 -26.78
N PRO A 109 0.57 -10.56 -27.18
CA PRO A 109 1.59 -10.96 -26.22
C PRO A 109 1.76 -9.82 -25.21
N ALA A 110 1.84 -10.16 -23.91
CA ALA A 110 2.18 -9.19 -22.88
C ALA A 110 3.49 -8.50 -23.32
N GLY A 111 3.39 -7.18 -23.56
CA GLY A 111 4.28 -6.48 -24.49
C GLY A 111 5.75 -6.77 -24.22
N THR A 112 6.39 -7.46 -25.19
CA THR A 112 7.71 -8.10 -25.07
C THR A 112 8.04 -8.47 -23.63
N ALA A 113 7.53 -9.62 -23.18
CA ALA A 113 7.95 -10.22 -21.91
C ALA A 113 9.46 -10.13 -21.80
N ALA A 114 9.93 -9.16 -21.00
CA ALA A 114 11.35 -8.86 -20.88
C ALA A 114 12.02 -10.16 -20.45
N THR A 115 13.02 -10.62 -21.23
CA THR A 115 13.70 -11.87 -20.98
C THR A 115 14.08 -11.92 -19.51
N SER A 116 13.39 -12.80 -18.76
CA SER A 116 13.23 -12.58 -17.33
C SER A 116 14.58 -12.74 -16.63
N THR A 117 15.20 -11.61 -16.30
CA THR A 117 16.36 -11.56 -15.40
C THR A 117 15.95 -11.84 -13.95
N VAL A 118 14.65 -11.98 -13.69
CA VAL A 118 14.12 -12.48 -12.42
C VAL A 118 14.37 -13.97 -12.33
N GLU A 119 15.26 -14.35 -11.43
CA GLU A 119 15.54 -15.74 -11.08
C GLU A 119 14.28 -16.43 -10.56
N THR A 120 14.08 -17.68 -10.99
CA THR A 120 13.03 -18.54 -10.47
C THR A 120 13.66 -19.70 -9.73
N HIS A 121 13.44 -19.71 -8.42
CA HIS A 121 13.81 -20.81 -7.56
C HIS A 121 12.63 -21.78 -7.43
N VAL A 122 12.85 -23.02 -7.85
CA VAL A 122 11.95 -24.14 -7.60
C VAL A 122 12.39 -24.85 -6.34
N LEU A 123 11.49 -25.00 -5.37
CA LEU A 123 11.73 -25.71 -4.11
C LEU A 123 10.96 -27.02 -4.14
N VAL A 124 11.66 -28.14 -4.25
CA VAL A 124 11.09 -29.48 -4.37
C VAL A 124 11.05 -30.17 -3.01
N ASP A 125 9.87 -30.62 -2.64
CA ASP A 125 9.62 -31.46 -1.46
C ASP A 125 9.81 -32.93 -1.84
N TRP A 126 11.02 -33.47 -1.64
CA TRP A 126 11.39 -34.83 -2.07
C TRP A 126 10.74 -35.96 -1.25
N GLU A 127 10.22 -35.64 -0.06
CA GLU A 127 9.41 -36.58 0.73
C GLU A 127 8.02 -36.78 0.10
N ASN A 128 7.48 -35.73 -0.55
CA ASN A 128 6.16 -35.76 -1.15
C ASN A 128 6.17 -36.08 -2.66
N VAL A 129 7.14 -35.54 -3.43
CA VAL A 129 7.16 -35.57 -4.90
C VAL A 129 8.58 -35.71 -5.46
N GLN A 130 8.73 -36.48 -6.53
CA GLN A 130 10.03 -36.78 -7.16
C GLN A 130 10.01 -36.47 -8.68
N PRO A 131 9.83 -35.20 -9.07
CA PRO A 131 9.78 -34.77 -10.47
C PRO A 131 11.15 -34.86 -11.14
N ARG A 132 11.22 -35.38 -12.37
CA ARG A 132 12.44 -35.33 -13.17
C ARG A 132 12.68 -33.91 -13.70
N GLU A 133 13.87 -33.65 -14.21
CA GLU A 133 14.22 -32.35 -14.77
C GLU A 133 13.22 -31.84 -15.83
N GLY A 134 12.80 -32.72 -16.75
CA GLY A 134 11.79 -32.40 -17.76
C GLY A 134 10.42 -32.05 -17.18
N ASP A 135 10.04 -32.66 -16.05
CA ASP A 135 8.78 -32.36 -15.36
C ASP A 135 8.85 -30.97 -14.69
N LEU A 136 9.99 -30.62 -14.09
CA LEU A 136 10.21 -29.27 -13.54
C LEU A 136 10.15 -28.20 -14.62
N ARG A 137 10.77 -28.44 -15.79
CA ARG A 137 10.69 -27.54 -16.94
C ARG A 137 9.28 -27.46 -17.54
N ALA A 138 8.49 -28.53 -17.47
CA ALA A 138 7.08 -28.51 -17.87
C ALA A 138 6.18 -27.73 -16.89
N LEU A 139 6.41 -27.85 -15.58
CA LEU A 139 5.67 -27.13 -14.54
C LEU A 139 6.09 -25.64 -14.43
N VAL A 140 7.34 -25.35 -14.76
CA VAL A 140 8.01 -24.05 -14.59
C VAL A 140 9.02 -23.83 -15.74
N PRO A 141 8.58 -23.38 -16.94
CA PRO A 141 9.45 -23.28 -18.12
C PRO A 141 10.65 -22.34 -17.96
N ASP A 142 10.47 -21.31 -17.14
CA ASP A 142 11.42 -20.25 -16.80
C ASP A 142 12.12 -20.48 -15.44
N VAL A 143 12.28 -21.75 -15.04
CA VAL A 143 13.11 -22.16 -13.89
C VAL A 143 14.58 -21.84 -14.13
N THR A 144 15.22 -21.18 -13.15
CA THR A 144 16.67 -20.90 -13.19
C THR A 144 17.43 -21.78 -12.21
N ASP A 145 16.85 -22.06 -11.04
CA ASP A 145 17.51 -22.69 -9.90
C ASP A 145 16.58 -23.69 -9.21
N VAL A 146 17.12 -24.82 -8.77
CA VAL A 146 16.36 -25.94 -8.20
C VAL A 146 16.94 -26.32 -6.83
N TRP A 147 16.10 -26.35 -5.81
CA TRP A 147 16.44 -26.68 -4.43
C TRP A 147 15.68 -27.94 -4.03
N ILE A 148 16.38 -29.05 -3.78
CA ILE A 148 15.77 -30.37 -3.55
C ILE A 148 15.89 -30.73 -2.08
N PHE A 149 14.82 -30.54 -1.32
CA PHE A 149 14.80 -30.81 0.12
C PHE A 149 14.49 -32.28 0.36
N HIS A 150 15.34 -33.00 1.10
CA HIS A 150 15.18 -34.45 1.28
C HIS A 150 15.57 -34.94 2.69
N SER A 151 15.00 -36.08 3.09
CA SER A 151 15.31 -36.69 4.39
C SER A 151 16.77 -37.15 4.49
N PRO A 152 17.32 -37.33 5.71
CA PRO A 152 18.70 -37.78 5.90
C PRO A 152 19.04 -39.13 5.28
N ASN A 153 18.01 -39.99 5.11
CA ASN A 153 18.11 -41.38 4.67
C ASN A 153 17.71 -41.57 3.19
N GLN A 154 17.20 -40.53 2.53
CA GLN A 154 16.86 -40.56 1.11
C GLN A 154 18.11 -40.28 0.27
N LYS A 155 18.25 -41.01 -0.85
CA LYS A 155 19.22 -40.68 -1.89
C LYS A 155 18.55 -39.73 -2.89
N VAL A 156 19.12 -38.55 -3.05
CA VAL A 156 18.90 -37.66 -4.18
C VAL A 156 20.12 -37.81 -5.08
N ASP A 157 19.90 -38.07 -6.37
CA ASP A 157 20.94 -38.01 -7.37
C ASP A 157 20.99 -36.59 -7.98
N PRO A 158 22.09 -35.83 -7.80
CA PRO A 158 22.22 -34.51 -8.40
C PRO A 158 22.41 -34.55 -9.92
N GLU A 159 22.97 -35.64 -10.47
CA GLU A 159 23.26 -35.77 -11.91
C GLU A 159 21.98 -35.82 -12.75
N SER A 160 20.88 -36.32 -12.16
CA SER A 160 19.52 -36.28 -12.72
C SER A 160 18.97 -34.88 -13.04
N TYR A 161 19.67 -33.80 -12.64
CA TYR A 161 19.36 -32.39 -12.96
C TYR A 161 20.51 -31.69 -13.70
N GLY A 162 21.39 -32.45 -14.36
CA GLY A 162 22.69 -31.99 -14.86
C GLY A 162 22.66 -30.75 -15.75
N SER A 163 21.57 -30.43 -16.46
CA SER A 163 21.52 -29.21 -17.28
C SER A 163 21.38 -27.91 -16.47
N PHE A 164 21.03 -27.99 -15.18
CA PHE A 164 21.12 -26.86 -14.25
C PHE A 164 22.55 -26.65 -13.70
N GLY A 165 23.44 -27.63 -13.84
CA GLY A 165 24.80 -27.58 -13.32
C GLY A 165 24.83 -27.22 -11.83
N SER A 166 25.59 -26.17 -11.48
CA SER A 166 25.70 -25.67 -10.09
C SER A 166 24.42 -25.03 -9.52
N ARG A 167 23.35 -24.88 -10.32
CA ARG A 167 22.06 -24.33 -9.87
C ARG A 167 21.07 -25.38 -9.37
N ALA A 168 21.42 -26.67 -9.42
CA ALA A 168 20.69 -27.73 -8.71
C ALA A 168 21.36 -28.00 -7.36
N THR A 169 20.71 -27.59 -6.27
CA THR A 169 21.22 -27.73 -4.89
C THR A 169 20.40 -28.76 -4.11
N PRO A 170 20.95 -29.95 -3.80
CA PRO A 170 20.33 -30.87 -2.84
C PRO A 170 20.50 -30.35 -1.41
N VAL A 171 19.39 -30.17 -0.69
CA VAL A 171 19.36 -29.68 0.70
C VAL A 171 18.91 -30.81 1.63
N LYS A 172 19.90 -31.44 2.28
CA LYS A 172 19.66 -32.49 3.28
C LYS A 172 19.18 -31.87 4.59
N ILE A 173 18.00 -32.25 5.06
CA ILE A 173 17.47 -31.75 6.35
C ILE A 173 18.26 -32.33 7.54
N ALA A 174 18.38 -31.56 8.62
CA ALA A 174 19.26 -31.94 9.76
C ALA A 174 18.72 -33.12 10.60
N ARG A 175 17.39 -33.27 10.70
CA ARG A 175 16.70 -34.32 11.45
C ARG A 175 15.35 -34.65 10.80
N THR A 176 14.90 -35.89 10.90
CA THR A 176 13.55 -36.31 10.49
C THR A 176 12.50 -35.88 11.51
N GLY A 177 11.31 -35.54 11.03
CA GLY A 177 10.14 -35.21 11.85
C GLY A 177 8.96 -34.84 10.95
N LYS A 178 7.72 -34.93 11.45
CA LYS A 178 6.49 -34.86 10.63
C LYS A 178 6.41 -33.67 9.66
N ASN A 179 6.95 -32.52 10.05
CA ASN A 179 6.97 -31.27 9.28
C ASN A 179 8.41 -30.73 9.14
N ALA A 180 9.42 -31.57 9.38
CA ALA A 180 10.80 -31.12 9.46
C ALA A 180 11.31 -30.58 8.12
N LEU A 181 10.88 -31.20 7.02
CA LEU A 181 11.14 -30.73 5.66
C LEU A 181 10.45 -29.39 5.41
N ASP A 182 9.16 -29.25 5.70
CA ASP A 182 8.39 -28.02 5.51
C ASP A 182 9.07 -26.81 6.16
N PHE A 183 9.57 -26.97 7.40
CA PHE A 183 10.29 -25.92 8.11
C PHE A 183 11.65 -25.58 7.46
N HIS A 184 12.40 -26.58 6.97
CA HIS A 184 13.65 -26.31 6.24
C HIS A 184 13.38 -25.61 4.91
N LEU A 185 12.36 -26.05 4.16
CA LEU A 185 11.94 -25.44 2.90
C LEU A 185 11.48 -23.99 3.12
N SER A 186 10.65 -23.76 4.14
CA SER A 186 10.20 -22.42 4.54
C SER A 186 11.36 -21.49 4.92
N PHE A 187 12.30 -22.00 5.71
CA PHE A 187 13.50 -21.26 6.11
C PHE A 187 14.37 -20.91 4.90
N TYR A 188 14.62 -21.87 4.00
CA TYR A 188 15.41 -21.63 2.80
C TYR A 188 14.70 -20.69 1.82
N MET A 189 13.37 -20.76 1.67
CA MET A 189 12.62 -19.78 0.88
C MET A 189 12.85 -18.37 1.41
N GLY A 190 12.81 -18.17 2.73
CA GLY A 190 13.15 -16.89 3.37
C GLY A 190 14.63 -16.48 3.19
N TYR A 191 15.56 -17.42 3.33
CA TYR A 191 17.00 -17.20 3.10
C TYR A 191 17.29 -16.72 1.67
N ILE A 192 16.67 -17.38 0.68
CA ILE A 192 16.81 -17.03 -0.74
C ILE A 192 16.11 -15.68 -1.00
N ALA A 193 14.88 -15.49 -0.54
CA ALA A 193 14.13 -14.23 -0.67
C ALA A 193 14.84 -13.01 -0.03
N SER A 194 15.69 -13.21 0.98
CA SER A 194 16.52 -12.15 1.56
C SER A 194 17.71 -11.73 0.69
N ARG A 195 18.16 -12.59 -0.23
CA ARG A 195 19.30 -12.35 -1.15
C ARG A 195 18.85 -12.02 -2.58
N HIS A 196 17.73 -12.60 -2.99
CA HIS A 196 17.14 -12.47 -4.31
C HIS A 196 15.73 -11.87 -4.14
N PRO A 197 15.61 -10.58 -3.77
CA PRO A 197 14.35 -9.97 -3.31
C PRO A 197 13.28 -9.80 -4.39
N ASP A 198 13.68 -9.89 -5.66
CA ASP A 198 12.80 -9.89 -6.83
C ASP A 198 12.40 -11.30 -7.29
N ALA A 199 13.06 -12.36 -6.78
CA ALA A 199 12.94 -13.71 -7.31
C ALA A 199 11.53 -14.31 -7.17
N ARG A 200 11.23 -15.25 -8.07
CA ARG A 200 9.98 -16.00 -8.08
C ARG A 200 10.19 -17.38 -7.47
N PHE A 201 9.26 -17.79 -6.62
CA PHE A 201 9.29 -19.04 -5.89
C PHE A 201 8.19 -19.98 -6.38
N VAL A 202 8.55 -21.22 -6.70
CA VAL A 202 7.58 -22.29 -6.97
C VAL A 202 7.88 -23.47 -6.06
N VAL A 203 6.98 -23.74 -5.12
CA VAL A 203 7.05 -24.94 -4.27
C VAL A 203 6.39 -26.09 -5.02
N VAL A 204 7.15 -27.14 -5.29
CA VAL A 204 6.66 -28.36 -5.95
C VAL A 204 6.40 -29.40 -4.85
N SER A 205 5.12 -29.57 -4.52
CA SER A 205 4.60 -30.52 -3.52
C SER A 205 3.10 -30.70 -3.73
N ASN A 206 2.55 -31.88 -3.41
CA ASN A 206 1.12 -32.13 -3.31
C ASN A 206 0.56 -31.94 -1.90
N ASP A 207 1.40 -31.68 -0.88
CA ASP A 207 0.94 -31.37 0.47
C ASP A 207 0.22 -30.03 0.51
N LYS A 208 -0.80 -29.87 1.36
CA LYS A 208 -1.54 -28.61 1.52
C LYS A 208 -0.91 -27.66 2.56
N GLY A 209 0.12 -28.11 3.28
CA GLY A 209 0.76 -27.35 4.36
C GLY A 209 1.42 -26.03 3.95
N TYR A 210 1.85 -25.89 2.69
CA TYR A 210 2.58 -24.70 2.21
C TYR A 210 1.69 -23.47 1.92
N GLY A 211 0.37 -23.65 1.80
CA GLY A 211 -0.57 -22.58 1.42
C GLY A 211 -0.41 -21.28 2.24
N PRO A 212 -0.54 -21.32 3.58
CA PRO A 212 -0.45 -20.12 4.43
C PRO A 212 0.89 -19.37 4.33
N MET A 213 2.00 -20.09 4.12
CA MET A 213 3.31 -19.47 3.91
C MET A 213 3.38 -18.72 2.57
N LEU A 214 2.85 -19.33 1.52
CA LEU A 214 2.86 -18.76 0.16
C LEU A 214 1.92 -17.57 0.05
N GLU A 215 0.73 -17.65 0.64
CA GLU A 215 -0.21 -16.53 0.76
C GLU A 215 0.44 -15.33 1.45
N HIS A 216 1.11 -15.54 2.59
CA HIS A 216 1.81 -14.46 3.29
C HIS A 216 3.02 -13.91 2.49
N ALA A 217 3.73 -14.75 1.75
CA ALA A 217 4.79 -14.30 0.85
C ALA A 217 4.24 -13.40 -0.28
N GLU A 218 3.06 -13.70 -0.83
CA GLU A 218 2.37 -12.83 -1.79
C GLU A 218 1.92 -11.49 -1.16
N GLU A 219 1.48 -11.48 0.10
CA GLU A 219 1.14 -10.25 0.84
C GLU A 219 2.34 -9.30 0.96
N LEU A 220 3.51 -9.85 1.33
CA LEU A 220 4.80 -9.14 1.36
C LEU A 220 5.28 -8.71 -0.04
N GLY A 221 4.67 -9.26 -1.08
CA GLY A 221 4.89 -8.89 -2.49
C GLY A 221 5.99 -9.67 -3.18
N PHE A 222 6.34 -10.85 -2.68
CA PHE A 222 7.09 -11.86 -3.45
C PHE A 222 6.14 -12.55 -4.44
N SER A 223 6.68 -13.11 -5.53
CA SER A 223 5.90 -13.97 -6.41
C SER A 223 6.13 -15.42 -5.95
N ALA A 224 5.16 -16.00 -5.25
CA ALA A 224 5.28 -17.33 -4.66
C ALA A 224 4.03 -18.16 -4.95
N ARG A 225 4.19 -19.37 -5.49
CA ARG A 225 3.07 -20.28 -5.77
C ARG A 225 3.42 -21.74 -5.47
N GLN A 226 2.39 -22.57 -5.32
CA GLN A 226 2.53 -24.02 -5.30
C GLN A 226 2.26 -24.62 -6.68
N ALA A 227 2.92 -25.74 -6.97
CA ALA A 227 2.65 -26.60 -8.12
C ALA A 227 2.55 -28.07 -7.65
N GLY A 228 1.42 -28.71 -7.92
CA GLY A 228 1.28 -30.15 -7.72
C GLY A 228 2.01 -30.94 -8.80
N PHE A 229 2.42 -32.17 -8.48
CA PHE A 229 3.11 -33.09 -9.39
C PHE A 229 2.37 -34.42 -9.46
N GLY A 230 2.20 -34.96 -10.67
CA GLY A 230 1.46 -36.22 -10.89
C GLY A 230 -0.08 -36.10 -10.89
N ALA A 231 -0.65 -34.91 -10.72
CA ALA A 231 -2.07 -34.68 -10.93
C ALA A 231 -2.42 -34.85 -12.43
N SER A 232 -3.39 -35.72 -12.71
CA SER A 232 -3.77 -36.10 -14.07
C SER A 232 -4.30 -34.93 -14.91
N LYS A 233 -4.16 -35.07 -16.24
CA LYS A 233 -4.58 -34.11 -17.29
C LYS A 233 -5.86 -33.33 -16.94
N PRO A 234 -5.96 -32.04 -17.27
CA PRO A 234 -7.24 -31.34 -17.22
C PRO A 234 -8.25 -32.07 -18.12
N LYS A 235 -9.40 -32.44 -17.57
CA LYS A 235 -10.52 -32.94 -18.37
C LYS A 235 -10.93 -31.85 -19.35
N ALA A 236 -10.70 -32.09 -20.63
CA ALA A 236 -11.29 -31.31 -21.70
C ALA A 236 -12.80 -31.58 -21.74
N ASN A 237 -13.56 -30.87 -20.90
CA ASN A 237 -15.01 -30.77 -21.05
C ASN A 237 -15.34 -29.86 -22.25
N GLY A 238 -15.04 -30.36 -23.45
CA GLY A 238 -15.73 -29.90 -24.64
C GLY A 238 -17.18 -30.36 -24.54
N GLY A 239 -18.11 -29.41 -24.38
CA GLY A 239 -19.52 -29.70 -24.59
C GLY A 239 -19.79 -29.98 -26.07
N PRO A 240 -20.80 -30.80 -26.36
CA PRO A 240 -21.72 -30.41 -27.42
C PRO A 240 -23.19 -30.51 -27.00
N MET A 241 -24.04 -29.89 -27.82
CA MET A 241 -25.48 -29.73 -27.62
C MET A 241 -26.30 -31.01 -27.90
N PHE A 242 -27.43 -31.09 -27.18
CA PHE A 242 -28.73 -31.72 -27.53
C PHE A 242 -28.81 -32.88 -28.55
N SER A 243 -29.39 -34.00 -28.09
CA SER A 243 -30.61 -34.56 -28.73
C SER A 243 -31.47 -35.31 -27.70
N GLN A 244 -32.78 -35.40 -27.95
CA GLN A 244 -33.78 -35.92 -27.01
C GLN A 244 -33.97 -37.44 -27.12
N ALA A 245 -34.45 -38.07 -26.03
CA ALA A 245 -35.11 -39.38 -26.07
C ALA A 245 -36.39 -39.34 -25.19
N PRO A 246 -37.47 -40.03 -25.55
CA PRO A 246 -38.82 -39.76 -25.03
C PRO A 246 -39.18 -40.50 -23.73
N THR A 247 -40.21 -39.96 -23.07
CA THR A 247 -40.90 -40.46 -21.87
C THR A 247 -41.67 -41.76 -22.05
N PRO A 248 -41.92 -42.49 -20.95
CA PRO A 248 -43.20 -43.18 -20.74
C PRO A 248 -43.94 -42.73 -19.46
N THR A 249 -45.26 -42.77 -19.52
CA THR A 249 -46.25 -42.41 -18.47
C THR A 249 -47.51 -43.29 -18.69
N PRO A 250 -48.48 -43.40 -17.76
CA PRO A 250 -48.44 -44.06 -16.45
C PRO A 250 -49.52 -45.15 -16.25
N ALA A 251 -49.49 -45.87 -15.11
CA ALA A 251 -50.61 -46.64 -14.53
C ALA A 251 -50.25 -47.07 -13.09
N VAL A 252 -51.09 -47.17 -12.04
CA VAL A 252 -52.50 -46.80 -11.72
C VAL A 252 -52.58 -46.62 -10.17
N ILE A 253 -53.55 -45.88 -9.63
CA ILE A 253 -53.84 -45.74 -8.17
C ILE A 253 -55.27 -46.26 -7.87
N PRO A 254 -55.56 -46.83 -6.68
CA PRO A 254 -56.46 -46.17 -5.70
C PRO A 254 -55.89 -46.22 -4.24
N ALA A 255 -55.94 -45.14 -3.43
CA ALA A 255 -57.02 -44.72 -2.52
C ALA A 255 -57.42 -45.78 -1.45
N ALA A 256 -57.65 -45.51 -0.15
CA ALA A 256 -57.46 -44.38 0.78
C ALA A 256 -57.42 -44.97 2.24
N VAL A 257 -57.18 -44.28 3.36
CA VAL A 257 -58.19 -43.61 4.25
C VAL A 257 -57.55 -43.38 5.66
N ALA A 258 -57.81 -42.21 6.28
CA ALA A 258 -57.84 -41.83 7.72
C ALA A 258 -56.77 -42.27 8.77
N ALA A 259 -56.80 -41.57 9.92
CA ALA A 259 -55.88 -41.65 11.07
C ALA A 259 -56.61 -42.15 12.36
N PRO A 260 -56.13 -41.89 13.61
CA PRO A 260 -55.09 -42.56 14.42
C PRO A 260 -55.74 -43.17 15.71
N PRO A 261 -55.23 -43.09 16.97
CA PRO A 261 -53.88 -43.17 17.57
C PRO A 261 -53.73 -44.21 18.73
N ALA A 262 -52.51 -44.56 19.14
CA ALA A 262 -52.14 -44.96 20.53
C ALA A 262 -50.61 -45.18 20.67
N ALA A 263 -49.91 -45.11 21.81
CA ALA A 263 -49.96 -44.37 23.09
C ALA A 263 -49.19 -45.18 24.17
N LYS A 264 -48.48 -44.47 25.09
CA LYS A 264 -47.71 -44.96 26.28
C LYS A 264 -46.39 -45.66 25.91
N LYS A 265 -45.26 -45.61 26.64
CA LYS A 265 -44.70 -44.82 27.78
C LYS A 265 -43.18 -44.67 27.49
N ALA A 266 -42.39 -43.64 27.84
CA ALA A 266 -42.33 -42.64 28.92
C ALA A 266 -41.58 -43.08 30.21
N ALA A 267 -40.39 -42.49 30.40
CA ALA A 267 -39.79 -42.16 31.70
C ALA A 267 -39.02 -40.83 31.53
N ALA A 268 -39.13 -39.92 32.50
CA ALA A 268 -38.73 -38.52 32.34
C ALA A 268 -38.16 -37.90 33.62
N LYS A 269 -37.36 -36.85 33.46
CA LYS A 269 -37.21 -35.66 34.33
C LYS A 269 -36.49 -34.59 33.46
N THR A 270 -37.11 -33.51 32.95
CA THR A 270 -37.58 -32.28 33.65
C THR A 270 -36.49 -31.68 34.54
N THR A 271 -36.07 -30.43 34.42
CA THR A 271 -36.77 -29.17 34.04
C THR A 271 -35.86 -28.26 33.17
N ALA A 272 -36.31 -27.70 32.04
CA ALA A 272 -37.08 -26.45 31.87
C ALA A 272 -36.29 -25.16 32.24
N SER A 273 -36.30 -24.05 31.47
CA SER A 273 -37.00 -23.77 30.19
C SER A 273 -36.53 -22.49 29.48
N ALA A 274 -36.80 -22.42 28.17
CA ALA A 274 -37.05 -21.21 27.34
C ALA A 274 -35.88 -20.23 27.02
N LYS A 275 -35.76 -19.63 25.83
CA LYS A 275 -36.51 -19.77 24.55
C LYS A 275 -35.62 -19.33 23.36
N THR A 276 -35.68 -20.14 22.29
CA THR A 276 -35.80 -19.82 20.85
C THR A 276 -36.06 -18.35 20.42
N ALA A 277 -35.77 -17.89 19.18
CA ALA A 277 -35.04 -18.45 18.03
C ALA A 277 -34.88 -17.41 16.87
N THR A 278 -33.67 -17.29 16.30
CA THR A 278 -33.30 -17.09 14.86
C THR A 278 -33.97 -15.98 13.97
N PRO A 279 -33.50 -15.69 12.72
CA PRO A 279 -33.42 -14.30 12.22
C PRO A 279 -34.26 -13.98 10.97
N ALA A 280 -34.24 -12.72 10.52
CA ALA A 280 -34.78 -12.29 9.22
C ALA A 280 -33.92 -11.23 8.52
N THR A 281 -33.77 -11.39 7.20
CA THR A 281 -33.01 -10.54 6.26
C THR A 281 -33.86 -9.42 5.62
N PRO A 282 -33.28 -8.44 4.88
CA PRO A 282 -33.88 -7.11 4.69
C PRO A 282 -34.68 -6.91 3.39
N LYS A 283 -35.48 -5.83 3.31
CA LYS A 283 -35.87 -5.17 2.04
C LYS A 283 -35.98 -3.64 2.18
N PRO A 284 -35.87 -2.88 1.06
CA PRO A 284 -35.72 -1.42 1.04
C PRO A 284 -37.03 -0.65 0.81
N ALA A 285 -36.97 0.67 1.01
CA ALA A 285 -37.98 1.63 0.54
C ALA A 285 -37.31 2.76 -0.26
N ALA A 286 -38.04 3.35 -1.21
CA ALA A 286 -37.52 4.26 -2.23
C ALA A 286 -38.32 5.58 -2.33
N LYS A 287 -37.81 6.52 -3.16
CA LYS A 287 -38.40 7.81 -3.57
C LYS A 287 -38.40 8.89 -2.47
N LYS A 288 -37.96 10.12 -2.76
CA LYS A 288 -38.59 11.02 -3.74
C LYS A 288 -37.59 11.99 -4.38
N ALA A 289 -37.88 12.39 -5.62
CA ALA A 289 -37.12 13.39 -6.36
C ALA A 289 -37.67 14.81 -6.16
N ALA A 290 -36.80 15.82 -6.32
CA ALA A 290 -37.19 17.19 -6.64
C ALA A 290 -36.05 17.85 -7.43
N ALA A 291 -36.31 18.23 -8.69
CA ALA A 291 -35.38 19.01 -9.50
C ALA A 291 -35.63 20.51 -9.29
N LYS A 292 -34.57 21.33 -9.32
CA LYS A 292 -34.62 22.73 -9.78
C LYS A 292 -33.22 23.28 -10.08
N SER A 293 -33.14 23.99 -11.20
CA SER A 293 -32.03 24.80 -11.71
C SER A 293 -32.68 25.80 -12.69
N PRO A 294 -31.99 26.86 -13.16
CA PRO A 294 -30.78 27.53 -12.65
C PRO A 294 -31.02 29.04 -12.42
N ALA A 295 -30.01 29.79 -11.95
CA ALA A 295 -30.01 31.25 -12.02
C ALA A 295 -28.65 31.80 -12.48
N LYS A 296 -28.67 32.67 -13.50
CA LYS A 296 -27.50 33.34 -14.07
C LYS A 296 -27.00 34.47 -13.14
N LYS A 297 -25.69 34.73 -13.15
CA LYS A 297 -25.19 36.12 -13.15
C LYS A 297 -23.92 36.25 -14.00
N ALA A 298 -23.70 37.46 -14.52
CA ALA A 298 -22.92 37.70 -15.73
C ALA A 298 -21.48 38.17 -15.49
N ALA A 299 -20.72 38.16 -16.57
CA ALA A 299 -19.30 38.50 -16.70
C ALA A 299 -18.91 39.92 -16.25
N ALA A 300 -17.61 40.08 -15.98
CA ALA A 300 -16.86 41.30 -16.27
C ALA A 300 -15.45 40.94 -16.77
N LYS A 301 -15.15 41.32 -18.02
CA LYS A 301 -13.78 41.30 -18.58
C LYS A 301 -12.93 42.40 -17.92
N LYS A 302 -11.62 42.16 -17.79
CA LYS A 302 -10.58 43.13 -18.21
C LYS A 302 -9.24 42.43 -18.43
N THR A 303 -8.52 42.86 -19.46
CA THR A 303 -7.21 42.38 -19.93
C THR A 303 -6.44 43.60 -20.50
N PRO A 304 -5.15 43.53 -20.88
CA PRO A 304 -4.09 44.11 -20.06
C PRO A 304 -3.30 45.26 -20.74
N ALA A 305 -2.37 45.87 -20.00
CA ALA A 305 -1.24 46.64 -20.55
C ALA A 305 0.06 46.02 -19.95
N LYS A 306 0.99 45.41 -20.70
CA LYS A 306 1.89 45.84 -21.80
C LYS A 306 3.01 46.81 -21.41
N THR A 307 4.26 46.33 -21.59
CA THR A 307 5.54 47.07 -21.80
C THR A 307 6.05 47.96 -20.66
N ALA A 308 7.34 47.99 -20.31
CA ALA A 308 8.50 47.97 -21.21
C ALA A 308 9.78 47.39 -20.57
N ALA A 309 10.70 46.92 -21.42
CA ALA A 309 12.07 46.58 -21.04
C ALA A 309 12.96 47.82 -20.90
N LYS A 310 14.02 47.74 -20.10
CA LYS A 310 15.24 48.54 -20.33
C LYS A 310 16.52 47.91 -19.81
N THR A 311 17.54 48.12 -20.61
CA THR A 311 18.83 47.46 -20.74
C THR A 311 19.83 47.73 -19.62
N ALA A 312 20.79 46.82 -19.52
CA ALA A 312 22.03 46.83 -18.74
C ALA A 312 22.80 48.17 -18.61
N ALA A 313 23.50 48.32 -17.48
CA ALA A 313 24.84 48.92 -17.42
C ALA A 313 25.66 48.39 -16.23
N LYS A 314 26.98 48.28 -16.43
CA LYS A 314 27.99 47.70 -15.53
C LYS A 314 28.93 48.79 -15.05
N LYS A 315 29.18 48.93 -13.73
CA LYS A 315 30.51 49.35 -13.18
C LYS A 315 30.63 49.31 -11.64
N THR A 316 31.56 48.47 -11.18
CA THR A 316 32.65 48.70 -10.21
C THR A 316 32.46 49.52 -8.91
N THR A 317 32.86 48.86 -7.81
CA THR A 317 33.65 49.35 -6.66
C THR A 317 33.09 50.42 -5.73
N GLY A 318 33.04 50.10 -4.42
CA GLY A 318 32.90 51.07 -3.34
C GLY A 318 32.36 50.46 -2.05
N GLN A 319 33.23 49.99 -1.16
CA GLN A 319 32.85 49.65 0.22
C GLN A 319 33.15 50.86 1.12
N PRO A 320 32.17 51.32 1.92
CA PRO A 320 32.44 51.93 3.22
C PRO A 320 31.73 51.17 4.34
N ALA A 321 32.28 51.29 5.56
CA ALA A 321 31.85 50.50 6.71
C ALA A 321 30.71 51.14 7.53
N ALA A 322 30.01 50.26 8.25
CA ALA A 322 29.31 50.48 9.53
C ALA A 322 28.06 51.38 9.59
N THR A 323 26.90 50.73 9.75
CA THR A 323 25.92 51.05 10.81
C THR A 323 25.16 49.78 11.22
N PRO A 324 24.88 49.53 12.52
CA PRO A 324 24.27 48.27 12.98
C PRO A 324 22.72 48.32 13.14
N LYS A 325 22.12 47.12 13.15
CA LYS A 325 20.68 46.75 13.37
C LYS A 325 19.75 46.89 12.16
N PRO A 326 18.89 45.86 11.90
CA PRO A 326 17.73 45.58 12.78
C PRO A 326 17.56 44.15 13.33
N GLN A 327 18.61 43.31 13.45
CA GLN A 327 18.47 41.94 13.98
C GLN A 327 17.91 41.84 15.43
N ALA A 328 17.97 42.90 16.24
CA ALA A 328 17.39 42.89 17.60
C ALA A 328 15.86 42.99 17.63
N ALA A 329 15.21 43.53 16.58
CA ALA A 329 13.75 43.50 16.46
C ALA A 329 13.27 42.11 16.02
N ALA A 330 13.94 41.53 15.02
CA ALA A 330 13.62 40.19 14.50
C ALA A 330 13.78 39.08 15.56
N LYS A 331 14.82 39.12 16.42
CA LYS A 331 14.97 38.14 17.51
C LYS A 331 13.88 38.24 18.60
N LYS A 332 13.28 39.42 18.81
CA LYS A 332 12.13 39.58 19.73
C LYS A 332 10.81 39.09 19.12
N ALA A 333 10.65 39.19 17.79
CA ALA A 333 9.51 38.60 17.07
C ALA A 333 9.63 37.07 16.94
N ALA A 334 10.82 36.53 16.63
CA ALA A 334 11.05 35.09 16.49
C ALA A 334 10.93 34.32 17.80
N ALA A 335 11.20 34.95 18.95
CA ALA A 335 10.94 34.38 20.28
C ALA A 335 9.44 34.25 20.60
N LEU A 336 8.56 34.99 19.92
CA LEU A 336 7.11 34.98 20.14
C LEU A 336 6.37 33.98 19.23
N ALA A 337 7.02 33.48 18.16
CA ALA A 337 6.40 32.61 17.15
C ALA A 337 6.53 31.09 17.44
N LYS A 338 7.18 30.68 18.54
CA LYS A 338 7.41 29.26 18.90
C LYS A 338 6.40 28.70 19.91
N LYS A 339 5.22 29.31 20.09
CA LYS A 339 4.29 28.99 21.19
C LYS A 339 2.79 29.02 20.82
N THR A 340 2.31 28.10 19.98
CA THR A 340 0.86 27.83 19.77
C THR A 340 0.51 26.40 19.34
N ARG A 341 1.06 25.37 20.01
CA ARG A 341 0.26 24.19 20.38
C ARG A 341 -0.18 24.37 21.82
N GLY A 342 -1.17 25.24 22.02
CA GLY A 342 -1.66 25.60 23.35
C GLY A 342 -3.19 25.57 23.37
N LEU A 343 -3.79 26.73 23.60
CA LEU A 343 -5.23 26.90 23.80
C LEU A 343 -6.08 26.42 22.60
N ASP A 344 -5.80 26.91 21.39
CA ASP A 344 -6.64 26.64 20.22
C ASP A 344 -6.65 25.15 19.82
N HIS A 345 -5.53 24.47 19.98
CA HIS A 345 -5.42 23.04 19.68
C HIS A 345 -6.24 22.18 20.66
N VAL A 346 -6.23 22.55 21.95
CA VAL A 346 -7.02 21.90 23.00
C VAL A 346 -8.52 22.16 22.77
N ILE A 347 -8.91 23.41 22.49
CA ILE A 347 -10.30 23.79 22.15
C ILE A 347 -10.80 23.03 20.92
N ALA A 348 -10.02 22.99 19.83
CA ALA A 348 -10.39 22.31 18.60
C ALA A 348 -10.52 20.78 18.79
N SER A 349 -9.71 20.19 19.66
CA SER A 349 -9.78 18.76 19.99
C SER A 349 -11.02 18.46 20.84
N LEU A 350 -11.28 19.25 21.89
CA LEU A 350 -12.45 19.08 22.76
C LEU A 350 -13.78 19.32 22.03
N LYS A 351 -13.83 20.17 20.99
CA LYS A 351 -15.00 20.30 20.10
C LYS A 351 -15.30 19.02 19.30
N LYS A 352 -14.28 18.21 18.98
CA LYS A 352 -14.40 16.97 18.20
C LYS A 352 -14.63 15.72 19.07
N THR A 353 -14.36 15.79 20.36
CA THR A 353 -14.53 14.65 21.28
C THR A 353 -16.00 14.46 21.67
N GLN A 354 -16.56 13.29 21.37
CA GLN A 354 -17.97 12.97 21.67
C GLN A 354 -18.27 12.86 23.17
N SER A 355 -17.32 12.35 23.97
CA SER A 355 -17.43 12.28 25.43
C SER A 355 -16.41 13.22 26.08
N LYS A 356 -16.87 14.36 26.59
CA LYS A 356 -16.01 15.38 27.22
C LYS A 356 -15.79 15.06 28.70
N PRO A 357 -14.57 15.23 29.26
CA PRO A 357 -14.31 14.94 30.67
C PRO A 357 -15.19 15.75 31.64
N ALA A 358 -16.03 15.09 32.44
CA ALA A 358 -16.96 15.77 33.35
C ALA A 358 -16.31 16.30 34.65
N ARG A 359 -15.04 15.94 34.94
CA ARG A 359 -14.30 16.38 36.13
C ARG A 359 -12.95 17.00 35.76
N GLN A 360 -12.53 17.99 36.54
CA GLN A 360 -11.30 18.77 36.32
C GLN A 360 -10.04 17.89 36.20
N ALA A 361 -9.86 16.88 37.05
CA ALA A 361 -8.70 15.99 37.02
C ALA A 361 -8.59 15.22 35.68
N ALA A 362 -9.72 14.75 35.14
CA ALA A 362 -9.76 14.06 33.86
C ALA A 362 -9.54 15.02 32.68
N LEU A 363 -9.99 16.28 32.79
CA LEU A 363 -9.68 17.32 31.82
C LEU A 363 -8.18 17.67 31.83
N LEU A 364 -7.55 17.81 33.00
CA LEU A 364 -6.11 18.06 33.12
C LEU A 364 -5.27 16.95 32.48
N ALA A 365 -5.63 15.68 32.71
CA ALA A 365 -4.99 14.53 32.06
C ALA A 365 -5.14 14.57 30.52
N MET A 366 -6.31 14.98 30.02
CA MET A 366 -6.55 15.15 28.58
C MET A 366 -5.74 16.32 28.00
N ILE A 367 -5.66 17.46 28.71
CA ILE A 367 -4.83 18.61 28.32
C ILE A 367 -3.36 18.21 28.25
N LYS A 368 -2.84 17.50 29.27
CA LYS A 368 -1.46 16.95 29.27
C LYS A 368 -1.19 16.14 28.01
N SER A 369 -2.09 15.22 27.67
CA SER A 369 -1.98 14.34 26.48
C SER A 369 -1.98 15.14 25.17
N LEU A 370 -2.89 16.11 25.02
CA LEU A 370 -3.00 16.95 23.82
C LEU A 370 -1.82 17.91 23.63
N LEU A 371 -1.21 18.38 24.73
CA LEU A 371 -0.02 19.24 24.71
C LEU A 371 1.29 18.45 24.61
N VAL A 372 1.27 17.12 24.79
CA VAL A 372 2.45 16.25 24.96
C VAL A 372 3.37 16.79 26.08
N ALA A 373 2.74 17.23 27.17
CA ALA A 373 3.40 17.85 28.31
C ALA A 373 3.91 16.81 29.32
N LYS A 374 4.96 17.16 30.07
CA LYS A 374 5.45 16.35 31.20
C LYS A 374 4.46 16.41 32.37
N ASP A 375 4.59 15.48 33.31
CA ASP A 375 3.94 15.62 34.62
C ASP A 375 4.36 16.95 35.28
N ASP A 376 3.40 17.57 35.96
CA ASP A 376 3.52 18.88 36.64
C ASP A 376 4.01 20.06 35.78
N ASP A 377 3.95 19.95 34.45
CA ASP A 377 4.29 21.06 33.56
C ASP A 377 3.30 22.23 33.75
N PRO A 378 3.77 23.45 34.11
CA PRO A 378 2.90 24.59 34.37
C PRO A 378 2.06 25.01 33.15
N ILE A 379 2.41 24.57 31.93
CA ILE A 379 1.60 24.82 30.74
C ILE A 379 0.22 24.16 30.81
N ILE A 380 0.08 23.04 31.53
CA ILE A 380 -1.18 22.29 31.66
C ILE A 380 -2.18 23.12 32.47
N GLN A 381 -1.78 23.52 33.68
CA GLN A 381 -2.61 24.34 34.56
C GLN A 381 -2.85 25.74 33.96
N LYS A 382 -1.84 26.33 33.30
CA LYS A 382 -2.03 27.59 32.57
C LYS A 382 -3.09 27.46 31.48
N THR A 383 -3.07 26.38 30.68
CA THR A 383 -4.05 26.17 29.61
C THR A 383 -5.47 25.97 30.16
N LEU A 384 -5.63 25.28 31.30
CA LEU A 384 -6.92 25.19 31.99
C LEU A 384 -7.42 26.58 32.43
N ASN A 385 -6.55 27.38 33.05
CA ASN A 385 -6.90 28.74 33.48
C ASN A 385 -7.25 29.65 32.30
N ASP A 386 -6.48 29.57 31.19
CA ASP A 386 -6.74 30.30 29.96
C ASP A 386 -8.12 29.91 29.35
N MET A 387 -8.53 28.64 29.45
CA MET A 387 -9.86 28.19 29.00
C MET A 387 -11.01 28.71 29.87
N VAL A 388 -10.82 28.81 31.19
CA VAL A 388 -11.79 29.43 32.12
C VAL A 388 -11.90 30.92 31.84
N ALA A 389 -10.77 31.63 31.73
CA ALA A 389 -10.72 33.06 31.43
C ALA A 389 -11.34 33.41 30.06
N ALA A 390 -11.20 32.52 29.06
CA ALA A 390 -11.85 32.65 27.76
C ALA A 390 -13.35 32.25 27.75
N GLY A 391 -13.94 31.94 28.91
CA GLY A 391 -15.35 31.55 29.06
C GLY A 391 -15.71 30.24 28.35
N LYS A 392 -14.73 29.40 28.03
CA LYS A 392 -14.92 28.15 27.26
C LYS A 392 -15.27 26.96 28.13
N ILE A 393 -14.92 27.02 29.40
CA ILE A 393 -15.34 26.08 30.44
C ILE A 393 -15.66 26.85 31.72
N ALA A 394 -16.55 26.29 32.53
CA ALA A 394 -16.74 26.66 33.93
C ALA A 394 -16.47 25.44 34.80
N ILE A 395 -15.90 25.65 35.99
CA ILE A 395 -15.58 24.59 36.95
C ILE A 395 -16.30 24.94 38.25
N SER A 396 -17.08 24.01 38.79
CA SER A 396 -17.74 24.18 40.09
C SER A 396 -16.78 23.94 41.25
N ASP A 397 -17.16 24.36 42.46
CA ASP A 397 -16.42 24.08 43.70
C ASP A 397 -16.27 22.56 43.98
N THR A 398 -17.13 21.74 43.37
CA THR A 398 -17.07 20.27 43.39
C THR A 398 -16.19 19.66 42.28
N GLY A 399 -15.47 20.49 41.51
CA GLY A 399 -14.57 20.07 40.43
C GLY A 399 -15.28 19.54 39.17
N ALA A 400 -16.58 19.79 39.01
CA ALA A 400 -17.34 19.40 37.82
C ALA A 400 -17.15 20.44 36.70
N VAL A 401 -16.96 19.98 35.46
CA VAL A 401 -16.67 20.85 34.32
C VAL A 401 -17.89 20.99 33.40
N GLN A 402 -18.32 22.23 33.18
CA GLN A 402 -19.28 22.61 32.15
C GLN A 402 -18.55 23.20 30.94
N TYR A 403 -19.02 22.92 29.72
CA TYR A 403 -18.34 23.33 28.48
C TYR A 403 -19.21 24.27 27.64
N SER A 404 -18.65 25.44 27.32
CA SER A 404 -19.24 26.50 26.49
C SER A 404 -18.43 26.69 25.18
N LEU A 405 -18.03 25.56 24.58
CA LEU A 405 -17.02 25.46 23.53
C LEU A 405 -17.50 25.83 22.12
#